data_AF-A0A956EVY3-F1
#
_entry.id   AF-A0A956EVY3-F1
#
_cell.length_a   1.000
_cell.length_b   1.000
_cell.length_c   1.000
_cell.angle_alpha   90.00
_cell.angle_beta   90.00
_cell.angle_gamma   90.00
#
_symmetry.space_group_name_H-M   'P 1'
#
loop_
_entity.id
_entity.type
_entity.pdbx_description
1 polymer ?
#
loop_
_entity_poly.entity_id
_entity_poly.type
_entity_poly.pdbx_seq_one_letter_code
_entity_poly.pdbx_strand_id
1 'polypeptide(L)'
;MFSLDRRRFLGASGLLLAGATLPILAGEARASGAPKNLIVVLNNGGWDPTYVLDPKPGSSVIDAPEGDVSRYAELSVLTAPERPEVARFFERYAALSTIINGVQVRSFVHSDCMKRVLTGTPSDSNPDFAALAAYELGRDLPVPYLVLGNSALSGPLASITARAGTTNQISALLNPEKSLLAGEPAVVPTDSEDERVRAYLEARAKRLQATRGQRGANRRQLDAFFSSL
;
A
#
# COMPACT_ATOMS: atom_id res chain seq x y z
N MET A 1 32.61 -56.12 -25.54
CA MET A 1 31.75 -56.57 -24.43
C MET A 1 32.18 -55.82 -23.18
N PHE A 2 31.55 -54.68 -22.88
CA PHE A 2 31.89 -53.87 -21.70
C PHE A 2 31.15 -54.44 -20.49
N SER A 3 31.90 -55.01 -19.54
CA SER A 3 31.32 -55.49 -18.27
C SER A 3 31.08 -54.29 -17.35
N LEU A 4 29.81 -54.08 -16.99
CA LEU A 4 29.40 -53.09 -16.00
C LEU A 4 29.64 -53.67 -14.60
N ASP A 5 30.70 -53.19 -13.95
CA ASP A 5 31.04 -53.60 -12.59
C ASP A 5 30.16 -52.85 -11.56
N ARG A 6 29.70 -53.56 -10.54
CA ARG A 6 28.78 -53.09 -9.48
C ARG A 6 29.32 -51.84 -8.77
N ARG A 7 30.64 -51.70 -8.68
CA ARG A 7 31.31 -50.52 -8.12
C ARG A 7 31.23 -49.27 -9.02
N ARG A 8 31.22 -49.45 -10.34
CA ARG A 8 31.07 -48.36 -11.32
C ARG A 8 29.61 -47.91 -11.44
N PHE A 9 28.66 -48.84 -11.29
CA PHE A 9 27.23 -48.51 -11.23
C PHE A 9 26.90 -47.67 -9.99
N LEU A 10 27.36 -48.10 -8.80
CA LEU A 10 27.13 -47.35 -7.55
C LEU A 10 27.83 -45.97 -7.54
N GLY A 11 29.01 -45.87 -8.15
CA GLY A 11 29.71 -44.59 -8.31
C GLY A 11 28.96 -43.60 -9.22
N ALA A 12 28.29 -44.09 -10.26
CA ALA A 12 27.47 -43.27 -11.15
C ALA A 12 26.12 -42.86 -10.54
N SER A 13 25.53 -43.69 -9.67
CA SER A 13 24.27 -43.36 -8.97
C SER A 13 24.46 -42.32 -7.86
N GLY A 14 25.63 -42.27 -7.21
CA GLY A 14 25.93 -41.30 -6.16
C GLY A 14 26.03 -39.84 -6.65
N LEU A 15 26.49 -39.64 -7.88
CA LEU A 15 26.63 -38.30 -8.48
C LEU A 15 25.30 -37.72 -8.99
N LEU A 16 24.31 -38.57 -9.31
CA LEU A 16 22.98 -38.12 -9.73
C LEU A 16 22.07 -37.76 -8.54
N LEU A 17 22.30 -38.34 -7.35
CA LEU A 17 21.55 -38.00 -6.13
C LEU A 17 22.10 -36.78 -5.39
N ALA A 18 23.37 -36.41 -5.60
CA ALA A 18 23.95 -35.18 -5.07
C ALA A 18 23.48 -33.92 -5.84
N GLY A 19 22.97 -34.08 -7.07
CA GLY A 19 22.46 -32.97 -7.89
C GLY A 19 20.97 -32.65 -7.69
N ALA A 20 20.19 -33.56 -7.09
CA ALA A 20 18.73 -33.42 -6.97
C ALA A 20 18.25 -32.92 -5.59
N THR A 21 19.17 -32.70 -4.65
CA THR A 21 18.86 -32.24 -3.27
C THR A 21 19.59 -30.98 -2.87
N LEU A 22 20.24 -30.28 -3.81
CA LEU A 22 20.56 -28.88 -3.59
C LEU A 22 19.20 -28.17 -3.46
N PRO A 23 18.83 -27.66 -2.27
CA PRO A 23 17.73 -26.73 -2.23
C PRO A 23 18.20 -25.60 -3.15
N ILE A 24 17.46 -25.37 -4.24
CA ILE A 24 17.42 -24.05 -4.81
C ILE A 24 16.80 -23.21 -3.69
N LEU A 25 17.64 -22.82 -2.73
CA LEU A 25 17.48 -21.61 -1.97
C LEU A 25 17.56 -20.54 -3.06
N ALA A 26 16.44 -20.35 -3.76
CA ALA A 26 16.11 -19.05 -4.27
C ALA A 26 16.11 -18.18 -3.01
N GLY A 27 17.28 -17.63 -2.70
CA GLY A 27 17.36 -16.56 -1.75
C GLY A 27 16.38 -15.54 -2.28
N GLU A 28 15.29 -15.32 -1.55
CA GLU A 28 14.50 -14.12 -1.76
C GLU A 28 15.52 -13.00 -1.83
N ALA A 29 15.56 -12.31 -2.97
CA ALA A 29 16.35 -11.10 -3.09
C ALA A 29 15.73 -10.10 -2.11
N ARG A 30 16.13 -10.20 -0.83
CA ARG A 30 15.77 -9.22 0.17
C ARG A 30 16.57 -8.00 -0.21
N ALA A 31 15.88 -7.06 -0.85
CA ALA A 31 16.42 -5.74 -1.10
C ALA A 31 17.10 -5.28 0.19
N SER A 32 18.42 -5.07 0.12
CA SER A 32 19.20 -4.54 1.23
C SER A 32 18.63 -3.17 1.59
N GLY A 33 17.92 -3.10 2.72
CA GLY A 33 17.25 -1.88 3.18
C GLY A 33 16.15 -2.17 4.19
N ALA A 34 15.79 -1.16 4.98
CA ALA A 34 14.58 -1.23 5.80
C ALA A 34 13.36 -1.49 4.88
N PRO A 35 12.36 -2.28 5.32
CA PRO A 35 11.14 -2.47 4.56
C PRO A 35 10.53 -1.10 4.22
N LYS A 36 10.28 -0.87 2.94
CA LYS A 36 9.69 0.39 2.45
C LYS A 36 8.18 0.23 2.36
N ASN A 37 7.46 1.21 2.88
CA ASN A 37 6.02 1.30 2.67
C ASN A 37 5.76 2.01 1.34
N LEU A 38 4.87 1.45 0.52
CA LEU A 38 4.35 2.14 -0.67
C LEU A 38 3.14 2.97 -0.26
N ILE A 39 3.20 4.28 -0.53
CA ILE A 39 2.06 5.19 -0.34
C ILE A 39 1.50 5.51 -1.71
N VAL A 40 0.22 5.20 -1.92
CA VAL A 40 -0.51 5.53 -3.14
C VAL A 40 -1.55 6.60 -2.83
N VAL A 41 -1.43 7.75 -3.50
CA VAL A 41 -2.39 8.84 -3.40
C VAL A 41 -3.15 8.91 -4.71
N LEU A 42 -4.43 8.57 -4.66
CA LEU A 42 -5.35 8.78 -5.77
C LEU A 42 -6.21 10.01 -5.47
N ASN A 43 -5.99 11.09 -6.20
CA ASN A 43 -6.79 12.29 -6.06
C ASN A 43 -8.10 12.16 -6.84
N ASN A 44 -9.12 11.60 -6.19
CA ASN A 44 -10.46 11.46 -6.75
C ASN A 44 -11.13 12.85 -6.87
N GLY A 45 -11.66 13.17 -8.05
CA GLY A 45 -12.05 14.52 -8.46
C GLY A 45 -11.01 15.23 -9.33
N GLY A 46 -9.78 14.74 -9.37
CA GLY A 46 -8.71 15.27 -10.20
C GLY A 46 -8.06 16.53 -9.62
N TRP A 47 -6.78 16.71 -9.93
CA TRP A 47 -6.13 18.01 -9.81
C TRP A 47 -6.02 18.58 -11.21
N ASP A 48 -6.15 19.89 -11.34
CA ASP A 48 -5.77 20.56 -12.57
C ASP A 48 -4.24 20.46 -12.73
N PRO A 49 -3.73 19.74 -13.74
CA PRO A 49 -2.29 19.55 -13.88
C PRO A 49 -1.57 20.85 -14.27
N THR A 50 -2.26 21.83 -14.87
CA THR A 50 -1.64 23.09 -15.32
C THR A 50 -1.11 23.93 -14.16
N TYR A 51 -1.65 23.75 -12.96
CA TYR A 51 -1.22 24.46 -11.75
C TYR A 51 0.18 24.07 -11.28
N VAL A 52 0.69 22.89 -11.64
CA VAL A 52 1.99 22.39 -11.16
C VAL A 52 2.68 21.48 -12.17
N LEU A 53 2.04 20.37 -12.55
CA LEU A 53 2.70 19.19 -13.13
C LEU A 53 2.81 19.24 -14.66
N ASP A 54 1.94 20.00 -15.32
CA ASP A 54 1.96 20.18 -16.77
C ASP A 54 1.80 21.67 -17.13
N PRO A 55 2.76 22.54 -16.77
CA PRO A 55 2.67 23.98 -17.02
C PRO A 55 2.38 24.29 -18.49
N LYS A 56 1.52 25.30 -18.72
CA LYS A 56 1.14 25.79 -20.06
C LYS A 56 1.19 27.34 -20.14
N PRO A 57 2.34 27.97 -19.79
CA PRO A 57 2.43 29.42 -19.78
C PRO A 57 2.16 30.01 -21.17
N GLY A 58 1.36 31.08 -21.23
CA GLY A 58 1.05 31.79 -22.47
C GLY A 58 0.19 31.01 -23.47
N SER A 59 -0.41 29.88 -23.06
CA SER A 59 -1.35 29.16 -23.92
C SER A 59 -2.60 30.02 -24.19
N SER A 60 -2.97 30.17 -25.46
CA SER A 60 -4.21 30.85 -25.84
C SER A 60 -5.43 29.92 -25.88
N VAL A 61 -5.23 28.62 -25.60
CA VAL A 61 -6.26 27.58 -25.75
C VAL A 61 -6.47 26.73 -24.50
N ILE A 62 -5.56 26.82 -23.53
CA ILE A 62 -5.65 26.13 -22.24
C ILE A 62 -5.60 27.20 -21.16
N ASP A 63 -6.60 27.20 -20.29
CA ASP A 63 -6.58 28.01 -19.08
C ASP A 63 -5.46 27.50 -18.17
N ALA A 64 -4.57 28.39 -17.79
CA ALA A 64 -3.42 28.09 -16.96
C ALA A 64 -3.21 29.24 -15.99
N PRO A 65 -2.97 28.98 -14.70
CA PRO A 65 -2.81 30.03 -13.72
C PRO A 65 -1.52 30.81 -13.95
N GLU A 66 -1.48 32.03 -13.45
CA GLU A 66 -0.24 32.81 -13.39
C GLU A 66 0.82 32.11 -12.52
N GLY A 67 2.07 32.29 -12.89
CA GLY A 67 3.22 31.74 -12.19
C GLY A 67 4.44 31.61 -13.09
N ASP A 68 5.54 31.19 -12.47
CA ASP A 68 6.82 30.97 -13.13
C ASP A 68 7.03 29.47 -13.37
N VAL A 69 7.47 29.12 -14.58
CA VAL A 69 7.92 27.75 -14.85
C VAL A 69 9.35 27.61 -14.34
N SER A 70 9.48 27.00 -13.18
CA SER A 70 10.76 26.74 -12.52
C SER A 70 11.25 25.32 -12.84
N ARG A 71 12.57 25.17 -12.96
CA ARG A 71 13.21 23.87 -13.16
C ARG A 71 13.79 23.36 -11.85
N TYR A 72 13.40 22.16 -11.45
CA TYR A 72 13.99 21.42 -10.33
C TYR A 72 14.49 20.07 -10.83
N ALA A 73 15.81 19.86 -10.79
CA ALA A 73 16.47 18.77 -11.51
C ALA A 73 16.04 18.77 -13.00
N GLU A 74 15.43 17.69 -13.48
CA GLU A 74 14.94 17.57 -14.85
C GLU A 74 13.44 17.91 -15.00
N LEU A 75 12.78 18.32 -13.91
CA LEU A 75 11.34 18.57 -13.87
C LEU A 75 11.04 20.05 -14.08
N SER A 76 10.12 20.34 -14.99
CA SER A 76 9.54 21.67 -15.19
C SER A 76 8.19 21.74 -14.49
N VAL A 77 8.05 22.63 -13.51
CA VAL A 77 6.84 22.79 -12.71
C VAL A 77 6.44 24.25 -12.63
N LEU A 78 5.13 24.51 -12.53
CA LEU A 78 4.65 25.86 -12.28
C LEU A 78 4.70 26.19 -10.78
N THR A 79 5.40 27.27 -10.44
CA THR A 79 5.50 27.82 -9.08
C THR A 79 4.87 29.20 -9.02
N ALA A 80 4.27 29.54 -7.87
CA ALA A 80 3.69 30.86 -7.64
C ALA A 80 3.88 31.25 -6.16
N PRO A 81 4.08 32.55 -5.83
CA PRO A 81 4.24 33.02 -4.45
C PRO A 81 3.10 32.63 -3.51
N GLU A 82 1.87 32.49 -4.02
CA GLU A 82 0.68 32.10 -3.27
C GLU A 82 0.69 30.61 -2.92
N ARG A 83 1.54 29.81 -3.56
CA ARG A 83 1.68 28.35 -3.37
C ARG A 83 3.15 27.98 -3.09
N PRO A 84 3.77 28.54 -2.02
CA PRO A 84 5.21 28.38 -1.77
C PRO A 84 5.61 26.93 -1.49
N GLU A 85 4.65 26.11 -1.04
CA GLU A 85 4.85 24.69 -0.75
C GLU A 85 5.19 23.85 -1.98
N VAL A 86 4.78 24.29 -3.18
CA VAL A 86 5.15 23.61 -4.43
C VAL A 86 6.66 23.69 -4.65
N ALA A 87 7.22 24.91 -4.56
CA ALA A 87 8.66 25.12 -4.67
C ALA A 87 9.41 24.32 -3.60
N ARG A 88 9.00 24.45 -2.33
CA ARG A 88 9.62 23.75 -1.20
C ARG A 88 9.63 22.23 -1.38
N PHE A 89 8.57 21.65 -1.94
CA PHE A 89 8.50 20.22 -2.23
C PHE A 89 9.53 19.82 -3.29
N PHE A 90 9.55 20.50 -4.44
CA PHE A 90 10.43 20.13 -5.55
C PHE A 90 11.91 20.44 -5.28
N GLU A 91 12.22 21.49 -4.52
CA GLU A 91 13.58 21.74 -4.01
C GLU A 91 14.14 20.53 -3.26
N ARG A 92 13.29 19.86 -2.47
CA ARG A 92 13.71 18.73 -1.64
C ARG A 92 13.66 17.39 -2.38
N TYR A 93 12.67 17.19 -3.25
CA TYR A 93 12.32 15.86 -3.74
C TYR A 93 12.41 15.68 -5.26
N ALA A 94 12.69 16.72 -6.05
CA ALA A 94 12.68 16.61 -7.51
C ALA A 94 13.67 15.56 -8.05
N ALA A 95 14.86 15.43 -7.45
CA ALA A 95 15.86 14.44 -7.84
C ALA A 95 15.41 12.97 -7.67
N LEU A 96 14.36 12.74 -6.87
CA LEU A 96 13.77 11.42 -6.64
C LEU A 96 12.34 11.30 -7.20
N SER A 97 11.88 12.32 -7.93
CA SER A 97 10.52 12.40 -8.46
C SER A 97 10.50 12.14 -9.95
N THR A 98 9.35 11.68 -10.45
CA THR A 98 9.09 11.52 -11.87
C THR A 98 7.69 12.03 -12.15
N ILE A 99 7.56 12.85 -13.20
CA ILE A 99 6.28 13.35 -13.69
C ILE A 99 6.01 12.68 -15.04
N ILE A 100 4.82 12.12 -15.20
CA ILE A 100 4.38 11.48 -16.44
C ILE A 100 3.15 12.23 -16.95
N ASN A 101 3.34 13.02 -18.00
CA ASN A 101 2.28 13.74 -18.68
C ASN A 101 1.81 12.97 -19.93
N GLY A 102 0.56 13.19 -20.35
CA GLY A 102 0.02 12.59 -21.57
C GLY A 102 -0.40 11.12 -21.43
N VAL A 103 -0.86 10.70 -20.25
CA VAL A 103 -1.39 9.34 -20.04
C VAL A 103 -2.77 9.21 -20.70
N GLN A 104 -2.84 8.54 -21.85
CA GLN A 104 -4.10 8.19 -22.49
C GLN A 104 -4.75 7.00 -21.79
N VAL A 105 -5.80 7.27 -21.01
CA VAL A 105 -6.64 6.23 -20.43
C VAL A 105 -7.78 5.97 -21.40
N ARG A 106 -7.88 4.77 -21.96
CA ARG A 106 -8.83 4.39 -23.04
C ARG A 106 -10.30 4.36 -22.58
N SER A 107 -10.80 5.47 -22.04
CA SER A 107 -12.16 5.72 -21.59
C SER A 107 -12.36 7.23 -21.40
N PHE A 108 -13.61 7.68 -21.44
CA PHE A 108 -14.03 9.03 -21.03
C PHE A 108 -14.92 9.01 -19.78
N VAL A 109 -15.21 7.82 -19.23
CA VAL A 109 -16.00 7.65 -18.02
C VAL A 109 -15.07 7.64 -16.82
N HIS A 110 -15.24 8.59 -15.90
CA HIS A 110 -14.30 8.80 -14.78
C HIS A 110 -14.00 7.54 -13.95
N SER A 111 -15.04 6.78 -13.58
CA SER A 111 -14.88 5.54 -12.81
C SER A 111 -14.09 4.48 -13.57
N ASP A 112 -14.31 4.36 -14.88
CA ASP A 112 -13.53 3.47 -15.75
C ASP A 112 -12.09 3.94 -15.93
N CYS A 113 -11.85 5.25 -16.02
CA CYS A 113 -10.50 5.80 -16.08
C CYS A 113 -9.71 5.47 -14.82
N MET A 114 -10.29 5.73 -13.64
CA MET A 114 -9.68 5.39 -12.35
C MET A 114 -9.35 3.90 -12.26
N LYS A 115 -10.32 3.03 -12.57
CA LYS A 115 -10.14 1.58 -12.59
C LYS A 115 -8.99 1.15 -13.50
N ARG A 116 -8.87 1.73 -14.69
CA ARG A 116 -7.80 1.43 -15.65
C ARG A 116 -6.44 1.92 -15.19
N VAL A 117 -6.34 3.10 -14.57
CA VAL A 117 -5.08 3.61 -14.00
C VAL A 117 -4.62 2.73 -12.83
N LEU A 118 -5.55 2.27 -11.99
CA LEU A 118 -5.24 1.45 -10.83
C LEU A 118 -4.88 0.00 -11.20
N THR A 119 -5.62 -0.62 -12.11
CA THR A 119 -5.51 -2.07 -12.40
C THR A 119 -4.79 -2.39 -13.72
N GLY A 120 -4.58 -1.40 -14.59
CA GLY A 120 -4.15 -1.61 -15.97
C GLY A 120 -5.22 -2.21 -16.89
N THR A 121 -6.44 -2.47 -16.40
CA THR A 121 -7.49 -3.19 -17.13
C THR A 121 -8.87 -2.52 -17.00
N PRO A 122 -9.88 -2.87 -17.83
CA PRO A 122 -11.24 -2.39 -17.64
C PRO A 122 -12.04 -3.14 -16.55
N SER A 123 -11.45 -4.14 -15.88
CA SER A 123 -12.16 -4.97 -14.89
C SER A 123 -11.82 -4.55 -13.46
N ASP A 124 -12.85 -4.35 -12.64
CA ASP A 124 -12.76 -4.12 -11.20
C ASP A 124 -12.49 -5.41 -10.40
N SER A 125 -12.63 -6.56 -11.05
CA SER A 125 -12.22 -7.84 -10.48
C SER A 125 -10.70 -8.00 -10.42
N ASN A 126 -9.93 -7.22 -11.17
CA ASN A 126 -8.48 -7.26 -11.11
C ASN A 126 -7.95 -6.45 -9.91
N PRO A 127 -6.89 -6.92 -9.25
CA PRO A 127 -6.26 -6.15 -8.19
C PRO A 127 -5.60 -4.89 -8.77
N ASP A 128 -5.64 -3.80 -8.02
CA ASP A 128 -4.85 -2.61 -8.31
C ASP A 128 -3.36 -2.86 -8.01
N PHE A 129 -2.52 -1.98 -8.55
CA PHE A 129 -1.08 -2.11 -8.40
C PHE A 129 -0.62 -2.02 -6.94
N ALA A 130 -1.39 -1.38 -6.05
CA ALA A 130 -1.05 -1.29 -4.64
C ALA A 130 -1.32 -2.61 -3.92
N ALA A 131 -2.44 -3.28 -4.21
CA ALA A 131 -2.75 -4.62 -3.76
C ALA A 131 -1.73 -5.66 -4.28
N LEU A 132 -1.34 -5.54 -5.55
CA LEU A 132 -0.27 -6.37 -6.14
C LEU A 132 1.07 -6.15 -5.41
N ALA A 133 1.49 -4.89 -5.22
CA ALA A 133 2.73 -4.59 -4.51
C ALA A 133 2.71 -5.08 -3.05
N ALA A 134 1.59 -4.92 -2.36
CA ALA A 134 1.40 -5.42 -1.00
C ALA A 134 1.51 -6.95 -0.91
N TYR A 135 0.92 -7.66 -1.87
CA TYR A 135 1.02 -9.12 -1.94
C TYR A 135 2.47 -9.57 -2.20
N GLU A 136 3.13 -9.00 -3.20
CA GLU A 136 4.47 -9.41 -3.60
C GLU A 136 5.55 -9.04 -2.56
N LEU A 137 5.41 -7.89 -1.91
CA LEU A 137 6.45 -7.32 -1.04
C LEU A 137 6.16 -7.47 0.45
N GLY A 138 4.93 -7.81 0.82
CA GLY A 138 4.45 -7.68 2.20
C GLY A 138 3.46 -8.74 2.66
N ARG A 139 3.23 -9.84 1.92
CA ARG A 139 2.22 -10.87 2.26
C ARG A 139 2.30 -11.44 3.68
N ASP A 140 3.48 -11.39 4.31
CA ASP A 140 3.69 -11.89 5.68
C ASP A 140 3.33 -10.87 6.77
N LEU A 141 3.01 -9.62 6.38
CA LEU A 141 2.54 -8.60 7.30
C LEU A 141 1.09 -8.89 7.73
N PRO A 142 0.68 -8.47 8.95
CA PRO A 142 -0.70 -8.66 9.41
C PRO A 142 -1.74 -7.97 8.51
N VAL A 143 -1.39 -6.80 7.97
CA VAL A 143 -2.20 -6.02 7.04
C VAL A 143 -1.29 -5.51 5.94
N PRO A 144 -1.06 -6.29 4.87
CA PRO A 144 -0.18 -5.89 3.78
C PRO A 144 -0.72 -4.69 3.00
N TYR A 145 -2.04 -4.61 2.81
CA TYR A 145 -2.68 -3.51 2.09
C TYR A 145 -3.71 -2.79 2.97
N LEU A 146 -3.38 -1.57 3.39
CA LEU A 146 -4.24 -0.71 4.19
C LEU A 146 -4.90 0.37 3.32
N VAL A 147 -6.22 0.34 3.23
CA VAL A 147 -7.00 1.29 2.44
C VAL A 147 -7.60 2.36 3.35
N LEU A 148 -7.22 3.61 3.11
CA LEU A 148 -7.68 4.78 3.88
C LEU A 148 -8.71 5.64 3.12
N GLY A 149 -8.83 5.46 1.80
CA GLY A 149 -9.73 6.23 0.94
C GLY A 149 -10.90 5.42 0.37
N ASN A 150 -11.69 6.06 -0.48
CA ASN A 150 -12.84 5.42 -1.13
C ASN A 150 -12.45 4.50 -2.29
N SER A 151 -11.21 4.62 -2.79
CA SER A 151 -10.77 3.97 -4.02
C SER A 151 -9.68 2.94 -3.72
N ALA A 152 -10.02 1.67 -3.91
CA ALA A 152 -9.10 0.53 -3.90
C ALA A 152 -9.82 -0.67 -4.52
N LEU A 153 -9.10 -1.45 -5.32
CA LEU A 153 -9.60 -2.63 -6.02
C LEU A 153 -8.71 -3.81 -5.65
N SER A 154 -9.11 -4.62 -4.67
CA SER A 154 -8.26 -5.74 -4.22
C SER A 154 -8.41 -7.00 -5.07
N GLY A 155 -9.51 -7.14 -5.82
CA GLY A 155 -9.79 -8.34 -6.62
C GLY A 155 -9.65 -9.65 -5.80
N PRO A 156 -8.98 -10.68 -6.32
CA PRO A 156 -8.68 -11.93 -5.59
C PRO A 156 -7.81 -11.76 -4.36
N LEU A 157 -7.16 -10.60 -4.17
CA LEU A 157 -6.26 -10.30 -3.04
C LEU A 157 -6.99 -9.64 -1.87
N ALA A 158 -8.32 -9.72 -1.81
CA ALA A 158 -9.12 -9.14 -0.74
C ALA A 158 -8.70 -9.65 0.67
N SER A 159 -8.17 -10.88 0.78
CA SER A 159 -7.76 -11.46 2.07
C SER A 159 -6.57 -10.75 2.74
N ILE A 160 -5.77 -9.99 1.98
CA ILE A 160 -4.64 -9.20 2.52
C ILE A 160 -4.99 -7.72 2.70
N THR A 161 -6.23 -7.34 2.45
CA THR A 161 -6.68 -5.95 2.49
C THR A 161 -7.41 -5.66 3.80
N ALA A 162 -7.02 -4.60 4.50
CA ALA A 162 -7.85 -3.98 5.53
C ALA A 162 -8.30 -2.59 5.06
N ARG A 163 -9.60 -2.31 5.18
CA ARG A 163 -10.16 -1.00 4.87
C ARG A 163 -10.48 -0.28 6.18
N ALA A 164 -9.79 0.83 6.44
CA ALA A 164 -10.01 1.67 7.63
C ALA A 164 -11.09 2.74 7.43
N GLY A 165 -11.77 2.71 6.30
CA GLY A 165 -12.91 3.57 5.98
C GLY A 165 -13.02 3.87 4.48
N THR A 166 -14.04 4.65 4.12
CA THR A 166 -14.24 5.15 2.75
C THR A 166 -13.90 6.62 2.60
N THR A 167 -13.92 7.39 3.70
CA THR A 167 -13.70 8.86 3.67
C THR A 167 -12.67 9.29 4.71
N ASN A 168 -11.55 8.58 4.81
CA ASN A 168 -10.48 8.87 5.78
C ASN A 168 -10.97 8.86 7.24
N GLN A 169 -11.89 7.94 7.56
CA GLN A 169 -12.53 7.79 8.87
C GLN A 169 -11.53 7.49 10.01
N ILE A 170 -10.31 7.04 9.68
CA ILE A 170 -9.23 6.95 10.65
C ILE A 170 -8.93 8.31 11.32
N SER A 171 -9.12 9.42 10.60
CA SER A 171 -8.98 10.76 11.19
C SER A 171 -10.04 11.03 12.25
N ALA A 172 -11.26 10.51 12.06
CA ALA A 172 -12.34 10.59 13.04
C ALA A 172 -12.10 9.67 14.25
N LEU A 173 -11.44 8.51 14.05
CA LEU A 173 -11.01 7.64 15.15
C LEU A 173 -9.89 8.29 15.99
N LEU A 174 -8.96 8.99 15.35
CA LEU A 174 -7.86 9.68 16.03
C LEU A 174 -8.30 11.00 16.67
N ASN A 175 -9.27 11.68 16.07
CA ASN A 175 -9.87 12.90 16.60
C ASN A 175 -11.38 12.89 16.27
N PRO A 176 -12.24 12.56 17.24
CA PRO A 176 -13.69 12.52 17.06
C PRO A 176 -14.30 13.82 16.52
N GLU A 177 -13.69 14.98 16.80
CA GLU A 177 -14.15 16.29 16.30
C GLU A 177 -14.03 16.41 14.76
N LYS A 178 -13.19 15.58 14.13
CA LYS A 178 -13.01 15.51 12.66
C LYS A 178 -13.97 14.54 11.99
N SER A 179 -14.95 14.00 12.70
CA SER A 179 -15.96 13.12 12.14
C SER A 179 -16.83 13.85 11.11
N LEU A 180 -17.01 13.24 9.93
CA LEU A 180 -17.90 13.75 8.87
C LEU A 180 -19.38 13.65 9.23
N LEU A 181 -19.73 12.99 10.34
CA LEU A 181 -21.08 13.00 10.93
C LEU A 181 -21.31 14.25 11.78
N ALA A 182 -20.93 15.42 11.26
CA ALA A 182 -21.23 16.69 11.89
C ALA A 182 -22.77 16.86 11.96
N GLY A 183 -23.34 16.70 13.16
CA GLY A 183 -24.76 16.96 13.42
C GLY A 183 -25.48 15.87 14.23
N GLU A 184 -25.01 14.63 14.21
CA GLU A 184 -25.49 13.58 15.12
C GLU A 184 -24.55 13.50 16.31
N PRO A 185 -25.06 13.43 17.56
CA PRO A 185 -24.18 13.25 18.72
C PRO A 185 -23.39 11.96 18.52
N ALA A 186 -22.06 12.07 18.51
CA ALA A 186 -21.20 10.90 18.55
C ALA A 186 -21.63 10.04 19.74
N VAL A 187 -21.89 8.75 19.52
CA VAL A 187 -22.13 7.83 20.63
C VAL A 187 -20.80 7.70 21.37
N VAL A 188 -20.67 8.44 22.46
CA VAL A 188 -19.56 8.34 23.38
C VAL A 188 -19.93 7.27 24.40
N PRO A 189 -19.22 6.13 24.45
CA PRO A 189 -19.43 5.14 25.49
C PRO A 189 -19.28 5.81 26.86
N THR A 190 -20.16 5.46 27.79
CA THR A 190 -19.94 5.80 29.19
C THR A 190 -18.73 5.03 29.72
N ASP A 191 -18.11 5.52 30.80
CA ASP A 191 -17.03 4.80 31.48
C ASP A 191 -17.41 3.34 31.80
N SER A 192 -18.68 3.12 32.15
CA SER A 192 -19.22 1.79 32.46
C SER A 192 -19.32 0.87 31.23
N GLU A 193 -19.57 1.43 30.04
CA GLU A 193 -19.61 0.69 28.79
C GLU A 193 -18.19 0.37 28.32
N ASP A 194 -17.28 1.33 28.42
CA ASP A 194 -15.86 1.12 28.12
C ASP A 194 -15.22 0.06 29.03
N GLU A 195 -15.54 0.06 30.32
CA GLU A 195 -15.11 -0.98 31.25
C GLU A 195 -15.63 -2.37 30.84
N ARG A 196 -16.90 -2.47 30.43
CA ARG A 196 -17.48 -3.73 29.95
C ARG A 196 -16.82 -4.23 28.67
N VAL A 197 -16.54 -3.32 27.73
CA VAL A 197 -15.83 -3.64 26.48
C VAL A 197 -14.41 -4.11 26.81
N ARG A 198 -13.66 -3.38 27.65
CA ARG A 198 -12.31 -3.77 28.08
C ARG A 198 -12.32 -5.14 28.77
N ALA A 199 -13.23 -5.38 29.70
CA ALA A 199 -13.37 -6.67 30.37
C ALA A 199 -13.66 -7.81 29.38
N TYR A 200 -14.51 -7.58 28.39
CA TYR A 200 -14.79 -8.56 27.32
C TYR A 200 -13.54 -8.85 26.47
N LEU A 201 -12.83 -7.80 26.02
CA LEU A 201 -11.63 -7.92 25.20
C LEU A 201 -10.51 -8.65 25.95
N GLU A 202 -10.28 -8.31 27.21
CA GLU A 202 -9.34 -9.01 28.08
C GLU A 202 -9.71 -10.49 28.26
N ALA A 203 -10.97 -10.79 28.58
CA ALA A 203 -11.43 -12.17 28.78
C ALA A 203 -11.25 -12.99 27.50
N ARG A 204 -11.52 -12.40 26.33
CA ARG A 204 -11.29 -13.03 25.03
C ARG A 204 -9.79 -13.25 24.75
N ALA A 205 -8.96 -12.25 25.01
CA ALA A 205 -7.51 -12.36 24.82
C ALA A 205 -6.91 -13.42 25.74
N LYS A 206 -7.34 -13.48 27.01
CA LYS A 206 -6.93 -14.53 27.98
C LYS A 206 -7.30 -15.93 27.48
N ARG A 207 -8.51 -16.11 26.93
CA ARG A 207 -8.92 -17.39 26.29
C ARG A 207 -8.05 -17.75 25.08
N LEU A 208 -7.74 -16.77 24.22
CA LEU A 208 -6.87 -17.00 23.06
C LEU A 208 -5.42 -17.32 23.46
N GLN A 209 -4.91 -16.65 24.49
CA GLN A 209 -3.58 -16.94 25.05
C GLN A 209 -3.49 -18.37 25.57
N ALA A 210 -4.50 -18.80 26.33
CA ALA A 210 -4.57 -20.16 26.87
C ALA A 210 -4.66 -21.24 25.79
N THR A 211 -5.32 -20.97 24.66
CA THR A 211 -5.61 -22.00 23.64
C THR A 211 -4.68 -21.97 22.43
N ARG A 212 -4.20 -20.78 22.04
CA ARG A 212 -3.50 -20.55 20.76
C ARG A 212 -2.25 -19.66 20.88
N GLY A 213 -2.06 -18.99 22.02
CA GLY A 213 -1.01 -17.99 22.24
C GLY A 213 0.22 -18.45 23.01
N GLN A 214 0.39 -19.76 23.20
CA GLN A 214 1.42 -20.27 24.11
C GLN A 214 2.86 -20.10 23.56
N ARG A 215 3.02 -20.05 22.22
CA ARG A 215 4.34 -20.08 21.56
C ARG A 215 4.37 -19.26 20.26
N GLY A 216 5.57 -18.97 19.80
CA GLY A 216 5.84 -18.45 18.45
C GLY A 216 5.23 -17.07 18.17
N ALA A 217 4.78 -16.89 16.93
CA ALA A 217 4.19 -15.63 16.46
C ALA A 217 2.89 -15.26 17.19
N ASN A 218 2.04 -16.25 17.49
CA ASN A 218 0.77 -16.01 18.17
C ASN A 218 0.95 -15.42 19.57
N ARG A 219 1.98 -15.87 20.31
CA ARG A 219 2.33 -15.30 21.60
C ARG A 219 2.67 -13.81 21.49
N ARG A 220 3.56 -13.47 20.55
CA ARG A 220 3.98 -12.07 20.32
C ARG A 220 2.81 -11.16 19.95
N GLN A 221 1.91 -11.64 19.09
CA GLN A 221 0.73 -10.87 18.67
C GLN A 221 -0.24 -10.64 19.84
N LEU A 222 -0.44 -11.65 20.69
CA LEU A 222 -1.31 -11.52 21.86
C LEU A 222 -0.68 -10.64 22.96
N ASP A 223 0.63 -10.76 23.19
CA ASP A 223 1.35 -9.91 24.14
C ASP A 223 1.28 -8.43 23.69
N ALA A 224 1.46 -8.16 22.38
CA ALA A 224 1.26 -6.83 21.81
C ALA A 224 -0.18 -6.32 21.97
N PHE A 225 -1.17 -7.18 21.72
CA PHE A 225 -2.59 -6.83 21.93
C PHE A 225 -2.87 -6.47 23.39
N PHE A 226 -2.38 -7.25 24.35
CA PHE A 226 -2.54 -6.94 25.78
C PHE A 226 -1.91 -5.61 26.17
N SER A 227 -0.76 -5.25 25.57
CA SER A 227 -0.12 -3.95 25.83
C SER A 227 -0.89 -2.75 25.27
N SER A 228 -1.88 -2.98 24.40
CA SER A 228 -2.68 -1.94 23.75
C SER A 228 -4.07 -1.71 24.35
N LEU A 229 -4.49 -2.55 25.31
CA LEU A 229 -5.77 -2.43 26.04
C LEU A 229 -5.68 -1.43 27.20
#